data_AF-A0A2R5GXP8-F1
#
_entry.id   AF-A0A2R5GXP8-F1
#
_cell.length_a   1.000
_cell.length_b   1.000
_cell.length_c   1.000
_cell.angle_alpha   90.00
_cell.angle_beta   90.00
_cell.angle_gamma   90.00
#
_symmetry.space_group_name_H-M   'P 1'
#
loop_
_entity.id
_entity.type
_entity.pdbx_description
1 polymer ?
#
loop_
_entity_poly.entity_id
_entity_poly.type
_entity_poly.pdbx_seq_one_letter_code
_entity_poly.pdbx_strand_id
1 'polypeptide(L)'
;MARALLLLALVACARSQELFEGDIAATAEQVLLSYGDAAEAVAMQLPHEAAAQGLIRDRRWLWPDGIMPYTIGDFTASRSATILAAIDEMNEAFEGALTLRERTTEKAYVQISGDTAGCWATIGYNGAKSTVNVGGACADHKDVVQHELLHVAGIWHEQSRPDRDDYIRIIEENIQDGKASNFLKRSSSSVDSRGFVYDYKSVMHYYAKAFSKNGKPTIESLTPGETIGGDRMTSNDIAQVIALYRDTRATETPTGVPTGTPTGAPTGTPITVP
;
A
#
# COMPACT_ATOMS: atom_id res chain seq x y z
N MET A 1 20.12 -4.22 -23.41
CA MET A 1 20.96 -4.54 -22.23
C MET A 1 20.40 -3.95 -20.93
N ALA A 2 20.05 -2.65 -20.85
CA ALA A 2 19.49 -2.02 -19.63
C ALA A 2 18.22 -2.69 -19.07
N ARG A 3 17.31 -3.16 -19.94
CA ARG A 3 16.06 -3.86 -19.59
C ARG A 3 16.27 -5.15 -18.78
N ALA A 4 17.26 -5.95 -19.18
CA ALA A 4 17.60 -7.18 -18.47
C ALA A 4 18.28 -6.88 -17.13
N LEU A 5 19.08 -5.80 -17.06
CA LEU A 5 19.73 -5.34 -15.83
C LEU A 5 18.75 -4.78 -14.81
N LEU A 6 17.71 -4.03 -15.22
CA LEU A 6 16.70 -3.50 -14.32
C LEU A 6 15.78 -4.61 -13.77
N LEU A 7 15.32 -5.53 -14.62
CA LEU A 7 14.61 -6.72 -14.14
C LEU A 7 15.51 -7.58 -13.25
N LEU A 8 16.80 -7.76 -13.60
CA LEU A 8 17.74 -8.46 -12.72
C LEU A 8 17.91 -7.73 -11.39
N ALA A 9 17.95 -6.39 -11.37
CA ALA A 9 18.12 -5.61 -10.15
C ALA A 9 16.87 -5.66 -9.25
N LEU A 10 15.67 -5.56 -9.82
CA LEU A 10 14.41 -5.69 -9.08
C LEU A 10 14.21 -7.11 -8.56
N VAL A 11 14.51 -8.13 -9.38
CA VAL A 11 14.47 -9.54 -8.97
C VAL A 11 15.61 -9.88 -8.01
N ALA A 12 16.79 -9.26 -8.14
CA ALA A 12 17.90 -9.43 -7.22
C ALA A 12 17.58 -8.79 -5.87
N CYS A 13 16.99 -7.59 -5.82
CA CYS A 13 16.50 -6.94 -4.61
C CYS A 13 15.49 -7.84 -3.88
N ALA A 14 14.48 -8.35 -4.60
CA ALA A 14 13.52 -9.31 -4.05
C ALA A 14 14.16 -10.65 -3.60
N ARG A 15 15.39 -10.95 -4.02
CA ARG A 15 16.16 -12.15 -3.65
C ARG A 15 17.28 -11.88 -2.63
N SER A 16 17.68 -10.63 -2.41
CA SER A 16 18.92 -10.26 -1.69
C SER A 16 18.72 -9.85 -0.24
N GLN A 17 17.51 -10.00 0.33
CA GLN A 17 17.14 -9.42 1.63
C GLN A 17 17.26 -7.89 1.70
N GLU A 18 17.45 -7.19 0.57
CA GLU A 18 17.30 -5.73 0.55
C GLU A 18 15.81 -5.38 0.52
N LEU A 19 15.41 -4.50 1.43
CA LEU A 19 14.05 -4.00 1.51
C LEU A 19 13.79 -3.05 0.33
N PHE A 20 12.68 -3.30 -0.36
CA PHE A 20 12.21 -2.49 -1.45
C PHE A 20 11.76 -1.13 -0.89
N GLU A 21 12.16 -0.01 -1.52
CA GLU A 21 11.92 1.32 -0.93
C GLU A 21 12.43 1.41 0.54
N GLY A 22 13.47 0.64 0.88
CA GLY A 22 14.15 0.73 2.18
C GLY A 22 13.44 0.08 3.38
N ASP A 23 12.13 -0.11 3.37
CA ASP A 23 11.33 -0.66 4.48
C ASP A 23 10.23 -1.65 4.03
N ILE A 24 10.10 -1.96 2.73
CA ILE A 24 9.08 -2.90 2.26
C ILE A 24 9.70 -4.26 1.90
N ALA A 25 9.24 -5.30 2.59
CA ALA A 25 9.48 -6.70 2.24
C ALA A 25 8.40 -7.19 1.25
N ALA A 26 8.69 -7.09 -0.06
CA ALA A 26 7.78 -7.53 -1.12
C ALA A 26 8.28 -8.82 -1.81
N THR A 27 7.35 -9.68 -2.21
CA THR A 27 7.66 -10.82 -3.08
C THR A 27 8.00 -10.35 -4.50
N ALA A 28 8.73 -11.16 -5.26
CA ALA A 28 9.05 -10.85 -6.66
C ALA A 28 7.78 -10.61 -7.52
N GLU A 29 6.69 -11.34 -7.25
CA GLU A 29 5.41 -11.14 -7.91
C GLU A 29 4.81 -9.77 -7.57
N GLN A 30 4.77 -9.39 -6.29
CA GLN A 30 4.27 -8.08 -5.87
C GLN A 30 5.10 -6.93 -6.46
N VAL A 31 6.43 -7.07 -6.51
CA VAL A 31 7.31 -6.08 -7.16
C VAL A 31 6.98 -5.97 -8.65
N LEU A 32 6.96 -7.09 -9.37
CA LEU A 32 6.67 -7.10 -10.82
C LEU A 32 5.30 -6.50 -11.14
N LEU A 33 4.27 -6.88 -10.38
CA LEU A 33 2.92 -6.34 -10.55
C LEU A 33 2.86 -4.85 -10.19
N SER A 34 3.61 -4.39 -9.19
CA SER A 34 3.65 -2.96 -8.79
C SER A 34 4.29 -2.04 -9.84
N TYR A 35 5.12 -2.58 -10.73
CA TYR A 35 5.71 -1.83 -11.84
C TYR A 35 5.02 -2.09 -13.18
N GLY A 36 4.11 -3.05 -13.27
CA GLY A 36 3.37 -3.38 -14.50
C GLY A 36 4.27 -3.52 -15.74
N ASP A 37 3.78 -3.04 -16.88
CA ASP A 37 4.55 -2.92 -18.12
C ASP A 37 5.54 -1.72 -18.10
N ALA A 38 5.58 -0.92 -17.03
CA ALA A 38 6.52 0.20 -16.92
C ALA A 38 7.97 -0.27 -16.75
N ALA A 39 8.20 -1.51 -16.32
CA ALA A 39 9.52 -2.14 -16.44
C ALA A 39 9.96 -2.28 -17.93
N GLU A 40 9.00 -2.32 -18.86
CA GLU A 40 9.21 -2.29 -20.31
C GLU A 40 9.33 -0.85 -20.85
N ALA A 41 8.51 0.09 -20.37
CA ALA A 41 8.51 1.49 -20.81
C ALA A 41 9.69 2.32 -20.26
N VAL A 42 10.23 2.02 -19.09
CA VAL A 42 11.46 2.66 -18.57
C VAL A 42 12.68 2.32 -19.44
N ALA A 43 12.63 1.23 -20.22
CA ALA A 43 13.65 0.92 -21.21
C ALA A 43 13.47 1.67 -22.54
N MET A 44 12.36 2.38 -22.75
CA MET A 44 12.04 3.11 -23.99
C MET A 44 11.29 4.41 -23.67
N GLN A 45 12.04 5.51 -23.54
CA GLN A 45 11.53 6.88 -23.32
C GLN A 45 10.29 7.24 -24.15
N LEU A 46 9.10 7.08 -23.55
CA LEU A 46 7.84 7.63 -24.06
C LEU A 46 7.02 8.23 -22.91
N PRO A 47 6.32 9.35 -23.16
CA PRO A 47 5.46 9.98 -22.17
C PRO A 47 4.12 9.22 -22.13
N HIS A 48 3.63 8.91 -20.93
CA HIS A 48 2.21 8.63 -20.76
C HIS A 48 1.75 9.14 -19.39
N GLU A 49 0.92 10.18 -19.46
CA GLU A 49 0.14 10.71 -18.35
C GLU A 49 -0.93 9.71 -17.91
N ALA A 50 -1.02 9.49 -16.60
CA ALA A 50 -2.26 9.32 -15.84
C ALA A 50 -1.86 9.18 -14.36
N ALA A 51 -2.37 10.09 -13.54
CA ALA A 51 -2.11 10.14 -12.11
C ALA A 51 -2.68 8.91 -11.39
N ALA A 52 -1.83 8.16 -10.69
CA ALA A 52 -2.30 7.18 -9.73
C ALA A 52 -1.48 7.25 -8.44
N GLN A 53 -2.12 6.99 -7.28
CA GLN A 53 -1.47 6.94 -5.96
C GLN A 53 -1.04 5.53 -5.61
N GLY A 54 -0.12 5.35 -4.67
CA GLY A 54 0.42 4.08 -4.17
C GLY A 54 -0.55 3.10 -3.50
N LEU A 55 -1.83 3.02 -3.86
CA LEU A 55 -2.75 1.99 -3.33
C LEU A 55 -2.59 0.69 -4.11
N ILE A 56 -2.54 -0.47 -3.45
CA ILE A 56 -2.64 -1.73 -4.19
C ILE A 56 -4.00 -1.83 -4.90
N ARG A 57 -3.97 -1.88 -6.23
CA ARG A 57 -5.17 -1.99 -7.07
C ARG A 57 -5.76 -3.41 -7.12
N ASP A 58 -4.91 -4.43 -6.99
CA ASP A 58 -5.34 -5.83 -7.04
C ASP A 58 -5.88 -6.29 -5.68
N ARG A 59 -7.20 -6.44 -5.63
CA ARG A 59 -7.97 -6.76 -4.42
C ARG A 59 -7.58 -8.08 -3.77
N ARG A 60 -6.88 -8.97 -4.48
CA ARG A 60 -6.34 -10.22 -3.91
C ARG A 60 -5.30 -9.96 -2.81
N TRP A 61 -4.70 -8.77 -2.79
CA TRP A 61 -3.72 -8.36 -1.79
C TRP A 61 -4.32 -7.49 -0.68
N LEU A 62 -5.65 -7.40 -0.58
CA LEU A 62 -6.33 -6.75 0.52
C LEU A 62 -6.80 -7.79 1.54
N TRP A 63 -6.82 -7.40 2.81
CA TRP A 63 -7.28 -8.28 3.88
C TRP A 63 -8.77 -8.64 3.69
N PRO A 64 -9.10 -9.95 3.66
CA PRO A 64 -10.49 -10.39 3.54
C PRO A 64 -11.38 -9.77 4.62
N ASP A 65 -12.60 -9.39 4.23
CA ASP A 65 -13.58 -8.72 5.08
C ASP A 65 -13.10 -7.40 5.71
N GLY A 66 -11.94 -6.87 5.32
CA GLY A 66 -11.31 -5.76 6.03
C GLY A 66 -10.94 -6.11 7.46
N ILE A 67 -10.56 -7.35 7.74
CA ILE A 67 -10.10 -7.81 9.05
C ILE A 67 -8.61 -8.15 8.96
N MET A 68 -7.80 -7.49 9.78
CA MET A 68 -6.36 -7.72 9.89
C MET A 68 -6.01 -8.28 11.28
N PRO A 69 -6.02 -9.61 11.46
CA PRO A 69 -5.64 -10.23 12.73
C PRO A 69 -4.16 -9.97 13.02
N TYR A 70 -3.80 -9.64 14.26
CA TYR A 70 -2.41 -9.41 14.65
C TYR A 70 -1.99 -10.20 15.90
N THR A 71 -0.68 -10.40 16.05
CA THR A 71 -0.03 -10.81 17.29
C THR A 71 1.08 -9.81 17.62
N ILE A 72 1.26 -9.49 18.90
CA ILE A 72 2.36 -8.65 19.38
C ILE A 72 3.46 -9.56 19.96
N GLY A 73 4.70 -9.32 19.54
CA GLY A 73 5.89 -10.02 20.02
C GLY A 73 6.31 -9.58 21.43
N ASP A 74 7.51 -9.98 21.84
CA ASP A 74 8.05 -9.65 23.16
C ASP A 74 8.60 -8.22 23.17
N PHE A 75 7.80 -7.29 23.66
CA PHE A 75 8.16 -5.89 23.86
C PHE A 75 8.08 -5.51 25.34
N THR A 76 8.79 -4.46 25.73
CA THR A 76 8.58 -3.84 27.04
C THR A 76 7.14 -3.34 27.17
N ALA A 77 6.61 -3.28 28.39
CA ALA A 77 5.24 -2.82 28.63
C ALA A 77 4.94 -1.45 28.00
N SER A 78 5.92 -0.53 28.03
CA SER A 78 5.79 0.79 27.40
C SER A 78 5.63 0.71 25.88
N ARG A 79 6.43 -0.14 25.22
CA ARG A 79 6.37 -0.30 23.75
C ARG A 79 5.12 -1.04 23.31
N SER A 80 4.71 -2.07 24.05
CA SER A 80 3.42 -2.73 23.83
C SER A 80 2.27 -1.73 23.94
N ALA A 81 2.31 -0.83 24.92
CA ALA A 81 1.30 0.23 25.05
C ALA A 81 1.31 1.21 23.86
N THR A 82 2.49 1.61 23.36
CA THR A 82 2.60 2.44 22.15
C THR A 82 2.00 1.74 20.92
N ILE A 83 2.32 0.46 20.72
CA ILE A 83 1.81 -0.33 19.60
C ILE A 83 0.29 -0.47 19.69
N LEU A 84 -0.25 -0.80 20.86
CA LEU A 84 -1.69 -0.91 21.08
C LEU A 84 -2.40 0.43 20.86
N ALA A 85 -1.85 1.54 21.37
CA ALA A 85 -2.41 2.86 21.13
C ALA A 85 -2.43 3.25 19.65
N ALA A 86 -1.38 2.90 18.89
CA ALA A 86 -1.34 3.11 17.44
C ALA A 86 -2.46 2.31 16.72
N ILE A 87 -2.67 1.05 17.13
CA ILE A 87 -3.73 0.18 16.60
C ILE A 87 -5.12 0.71 16.95
N ASP A 88 -5.33 1.16 18.18
CA ASP A 88 -6.61 1.74 18.63
C ASP A 88 -6.95 3.00 17.83
N GLU A 89 -5.98 3.90 17.62
CA GLU A 89 -6.16 5.10 16.80
C GLU A 89 -6.50 4.76 15.35
N MET A 90 -5.84 3.75 14.77
CA MET A 90 -6.16 3.27 13.42
C MET A 90 -7.57 2.69 13.35
N ASN A 91 -7.96 1.85 14.31
CA ASN A 91 -9.29 1.24 14.35
C ASN A 91 -10.41 2.29 14.47
N GLU A 92 -10.20 3.31 15.30
CA GLU A 92 -11.12 4.45 15.41
C GLU A 92 -11.19 5.22 14.09
N ALA A 93 -10.04 5.58 13.52
CA ALA A 93 -9.97 6.38 12.30
C ALA A 93 -10.56 5.68 11.07
N PHE A 94 -10.43 4.35 10.96
CA PHE A 94 -10.89 3.60 9.79
C PHE A 94 -12.38 3.26 9.81
N GLU A 95 -13.11 3.60 10.88
CA GLU A 95 -14.56 3.46 10.98
C GLU A 95 -15.04 2.03 10.60
N GLY A 96 -14.27 1.02 11.01
CA GLY A 96 -14.56 -0.38 10.72
C GLY A 96 -14.41 -0.80 9.25
N ALA A 97 -13.92 0.06 8.35
CA ALA A 97 -13.58 -0.33 6.98
C ALA A 97 -12.44 -1.37 6.99
N LEU A 98 -11.40 -1.09 7.77
CA LEU A 98 -10.36 -2.02 8.15
C LEU A 98 -10.35 -2.13 9.68
N THR A 99 -10.26 -3.35 10.22
CA THR A 99 -10.23 -3.59 11.66
C THR A 99 -9.05 -4.49 12.01
N LEU A 100 -8.14 -3.95 12.81
CA LEU A 100 -7.05 -4.67 13.43
C LEU A 100 -7.53 -5.27 14.73
N ARG A 101 -7.39 -6.59 14.89
CA ARG A 101 -7.79 -7.29 16.12
C ARG A 101 -6.80 -8.37 16.51
N GLU A 102 -6.76 -8.73 17.78
CA GLU A 102 -5.94 -9.85 18.22
C GLU A 102 -6.34 -11.12 17.46
N ARG A 103 -5.31 -11.82 16.98
CA ARG A 103 -5.43 -13.09 16.30
C ARG A 103 -5.92 -14.15 17.26
N THR A 104 -6.79 -15.01 16.74
CA THR A 104 -7.23 -16.24 17.39
C THR A 104 -6.60 -17.45 16.70
N THR A 105 -7.22 -17.95 15.62
CA THR A 105 -6.81 -19.16 14.90
C THR A 105 -6.51 -18.91 13.42
N GLU A 106 -6.58 -17.67 12.96
CA GLU A 106 -6.46 -17.30 11.55
C GLU A 106 -5.10 -17.73 11.00
N LYS A 107 -5.07 -18.37 9.82
CA LYS A 107 -3.82 -18.80 9.17
C LYS A 107 -3.00 -17.59 8.69
N ALA A 108 -3.67 -16.61 8.10
CA ALA A 108 -3.08 -15.35 7.68
C ALA A 108 -3.29 -14.31 8.78
N TYR A 109 -2.21 -13.65 9.20
CA TYR A 109 -2.20 -12.68 10.28
C TYR A 109 -0.92 -11.84 10.21
N VAL A 110 -0.90 -10.72 10.91
CA VAL A 110 0.26 -9.83 11.05
C VAL A 110 1.01 -10.17 12.33
N GLN A 111 2.28 -10.52 12.21
CA GLN A 111 3.18 -10.60 13.36
C GLN A 111 3.89 -9.26 13.52
N ILE A 112 3.58 -8.54 14.60
CA ILE A 112 4.30 -7.33 15.01
C ILE A 112 5.45 -7.75 15.92
N SER A 113 6.69 -7.59 15.48
CA SER A 113 7.89 -7.99 16.24
C SER A 113 8.93 -6.87 16.30
N GLY A 114 9.89 -7.00 17.22
CA GLY A 114 11.01 -6.07 17.38
C GLY A 114 12.36 -6.79 17.29
N ASP A 115 12.36 -8.00 16.71
CA ASP A 115 13.44 -8.98 16.82
C ASP A 115 14.68 -8.57 16.02
N THR A 116 14.50 -7.74 14.98
CA THR A 116 15.57 -7.25 14.12
C THR A 116 15.64 -5.72 14.13
N ALA A 117 16.82 -5.16 13.86
CA ALA A 117 16.98 -3.71 13.81
C ALA A 117 16.24 -3.09 12.61
N GLY A 118 15.75 -1.86 12.78
CA GLY A 118 15.05 -1.10 11.74
C GLY A 118 13.53 -1.19 11.83
N CYS A 119 12.87 -0.39 11.01
CA CYS A 119 11.42 -0.38 10.81
C CYS A 119 11.16 -0.91 9.40
N TRP A 120 10.35 -1.95 9.27
CA TRP A 120 9.97 -2.48 7.95
C TRP A 120 8.74 -3.38 8.04
N ALA A 121 8.03 -3.53 6.93
CA ALA A 121 6.85 -4.39 6.85
C ALA A 121 6.73 -5.10 5.50
N THR A 122 6.00 -6.22 5.52
CA THR A 122 5.49 -6.80 4.29
C THR A 122 4.37 -5.94 3.70
N ILE A 123 4.26 -5.87 2.38
CA ILE A 123 3.16 -5.13 1.72
C ILE A 123 1.93 -6.02 1.50
N GLY A 124 0.76 -5.54 1.93
CA GLY A 124 -0.54 -6.16 1.66
C GLY A 124 -0.78 -7.55 2.31
N TYR A 125 -1.94 -8.12 1.99
CA TYR A 125 -2.35 -9.49 2.33
C TYR A 125 -1.78 -10.49 1.32
N ASN A 126 -1.21 -11.60 1.79
CA ASN A 126 -0.65 -12.64 0.92
C ASN A 126 -1.18 -14.06 1.23
N GLY A 127 -2.24 -14.17 2.05
CA GLY A 127 -2.78 -15.47 2.47
C GLY A 127 -1.94 -16.25 3.48
N ALA A 128 -0.86 -15.65 3.98
CA ALA A 128 0.04 -16.23 4.97
C ALA A 128 0.35 -15.22 6.10
N LYS A 129 1.35 -15.54 6.91
CA LYS A 129 1.85 -14.63 7.94
C LYS A 129 2.56 -13.44 7.26
N SER A 130 2.10 -12.24 7.55
CA SER A 130 2.75 -10.97 7.25
C SER A 130 3.58 -10.52 8.46
N THR A 131 4.61 -9.70 8.24
CA THR A 131 5.48 -9.21 9.32
C THR A 131 5.52 -7.70 9.32
N VAL A 132 5.41 -7.13 10.52
CA VAL A 132 5.76 -5.74 10.85
C VAL A 132 6.90 -5.83 11.85
N ASN A 133 8.07 -5.35 11.48
CA ASN A 133 9.21 -5.25 12.37
C ASN A 133 9.39 -3.80 12.81
N VAL A 134 9.18 -3.53 14.09
CA VAL A 134 9.38 -2.23 14.73
C VAL A 134 10.50 -2.35 15.77
N GLY A 135 11.71 -2.67 15.30
CA GLY A 135 12.87 -2.86 16.14
C GLY A 135 13.54 -1.56 16.60
N GLY A 136 14.41 -1.65 17.59
CA GLY A 136 15.13 -0.48 18.09
C GLY A 136 14.18 0.61 18.60
N ALA A 137 14.28 1.83 18.08
CA ALA A 137 13.43 2.95 18.49
C ALA A 137 12.06 3.00 17.77
N CYS A 138 11.81 2.17 16.74
CA CYS A 138 10.57 2.25 15.96
C CYS A 138 9.33 2.05 16.82
N ALA A 139 9.36 1.09 17.76
CA ALA A 139 8.25 0.82 18.68
C ALA A 139 8.02 1.91 19.75
N ASP A 140 8.88 2.94 19.81
CA ASP A 140 8.70 4.09 20.70
C ASP A 140 7.81 5.18 20.05
N HIS A 141 7.52 5.07 18.75
CA HIS A 141 6.82 6.08 17.94
C HIS A 141 5.56 5.52 17.27
N LYS A 142 4.39 6.08 17.61
CA LYS A 142 3.10 5.60 17.05
C LYS A 142 3.00 5.78 15.54
N ASP A 143 3.46 6.91 15.04
CA ASP A 143 3.47 7.26 13.62
C ASP A 143 4.29 6.26 12.79
N VAL A 144 5.42 5.79 13.34
CA VAL A 144 6.23 4.72 12.73
C VAL A 144 5.47 3.39 12.75
N VAL A 145 4.85 3.02 13.87
CA VAL A 145 4.03 1.78 13.93
C VAL A 145 2.87 1.85 12.93
N GLN A 146 2.20 3.00 12.81
CA GLN A 146 1.12 3.24 11.86
C GLN A 146 1.60 3.14 10.41
N HIS A 147 2.75 3.73 10.09
CA HIS A 147 3.39 3.61 8.78
C HIS A 147 3.58 2.15 8.35
N GLU A 148 4.19 1.35 9.21
CA GLU A 148 4.43 -0.07 8.92
C GLU A 148 3.13 -0.88 8.79
N LEU A 149 2.12 -0.57 9.60
CA LEU A 149 0.80 -1.20 9.49
C LEU A 149 0.06 -0.78 8.21
N LEU A 150 0.25 0.44 7.72
CA LEU A 150 -0.31 0.91 6.45
C LEU A 150 0.31 0.19 5.24
N HIS A 151 1.60 -0.17 5.29
CA HIS A 151 2.17 -1.07 4.28
C HIS A 151 1.44 -2.42 4.24
N VAL A 152 1.19 -3.04 5.39
CA VAL A 152 0.45 -4.31 5.46
C VAL A 152 -1.01 -4.14 5.05
N ALA A 153 -1.59 -2.95 5.23
CA ALA A 153 -2.91 -2.59 4.72
C ALA A 153 -2.94 -2.44 3.19
N GLY A 154 -1.79 -2.32 2.54
CA GLY A 154 -1.64 -2.23 1.08
C GLY A 154 -1.37 -0.82 0.55
N ILE A 155 -0.77 0.04 1.39
CA ILE A 155 -0.40 1.41 1.02
C ILE A 155 1.12 1.46 0.75
N TRP A 156 1.50 1.86 -0.46
CA TRP A 156 2.87 2.17 -0.84
C TRP A 156 3.21 3.62 -0.46
N HIS A 157 4.47 3.99 -0.60
CA HIS A 157 4.87 5.36 -0.31
C HIS A 157 4.28 6.42 -1.24
N GLU A 158 4.01 7.60 -0.68
CA GLU A 158 3.46 8.76 -1.38
C GLU A 158 4.46 9.35 -2.40
N GLN A 159 5.78 9.33 -2.15
CA GLN A 159 6.76 9.78 -3.17
C GLN A 159 6.93 8.81 -4.35
N SER A 160 6.35 7.60 -4.26
CA SER A 160 6.39 6.59 -5.31
C SER A 160 5.20 6.69 -6.28
N ARG A 161 4.27 7.62 -6.05
CA ARG A 161 3.11 7.81 -6.93
C ARG A 161 3.51 8.09 -8.38
N PRO A 162 2.82 7.53 -9.39
CA PRO A 162 3.03 7.87 -10.80
C PRO A 162 3.05 9.37 -11.15
N ASP A 163 2.22 10.19 -10.49
CA ASP A 163 2.12 11.65 -10.67
C ASP A 163 3.04 12.46 -9.77
N ARG A 164 3.91 11.84 -8.96
CA ARG A 164 4.74 12.57 -7.99
C ARG A 164 5.59 13.68 -8.60
N ASP A 165 5.98 13.55 -9.87
CA ASP A 165 6.81 14.56 -10.57
C ASP A 165 6.07 15.89 -10.80
N ASP A 166 4.73 15.93 -10.66
CA ASP A 166 3.95 17.17 -10.69
C ASP A 166 4.04 17.95 -9.37
N TYR A 167 4.48 17.28 -8.29
CA TYR A 167 4.44 17.79 -6.92
C TYR A 167 5.81 17.93 -6.28
N ILE A 168 6.73 17.02 -6.59
CA ILE A 168 8.07 16.95 -6.02
C ILE A 168 9.13 16.72 -7.10
N ARG A 169 10.36 17.12 -6.80
CA ARG A 169 11.55 16.84 -7.58
C ARG A 169 12.49 15.94 -6.80
N ILE A 170 12.95 14.86 -7.44
CA ILE A 170 14.03 14.02 -6.91
C ILE A 170 15.38 14.60 -7.31
N ILE A 171 16.26 14.76 -6.32
CA ILE A 171 17.60 15.33 -6.46
C ILE A 171 18.60 14.17 -6.44
N GLU A 172 18.73 13.49 -7.57
CA GLU A 172 19.51 12.24 -7.69
C GLU A 172 20.97 12.39 -7.26
N GLU A 173 21.58 13.57 -7.47
CA GLU A 173 22.96 13.83 -7.08
C GLU A 173 23.21 13.76 -5.56
N ASN A 174 22.16 13.89 -4.75
CA ASN A 174 22.23 13.81 -3.30
C ASN A 174 21.94 12.40 -2.77
N ILE A 175 21.52 11.45 -3.61
CA ILE A 175 21.17 10.09 -3.19
C ILE A 175 22.44 9.24 -2.98
N GLN A 176 22.42 8.40 -1.94
CA GLN A 176 23.43 7.37 -1.69
C GLN A 176 23.58 6.42 -2.88
N ASP A 177 24.82 6.07 -3.19
CA ASP A 177 25.13 5.19 -4.30
C ASP A 177 24.43 3.82 -4.07
N GLY A 178 23.72 3.34 -5.10
CA GLY A 178 22.92 2.12 -5.01
C GLY A 178 21.52 2.26 -4.40
N LYS A 179 21.09 3.46 -3.96
CA LYS A 179 19.76 3.69 -3.36
C LYS A 179 18.76 4.43 -4.27
N ALA A 180 19.15 4.73 -5.51
CA ALA A 180 18.28 5.40 -6.49
C ALA A 180 16.98 4.61 -6.77
N SER A 181 17.00 3.28 -6.68
CA SER A 181 15.81 2.45 -6.89
C SER A 181 14.68 2.70 -5.88
N ASN A 182 15.00 3.24 -4.69
CA ASN A 182 14.00 3.60 -3.66
C ASN A 182 13.15 4.82 -4.04
N PHE A 183 13.46 5.49 -5.16
CA PHE A 183 12.75 6.66 -5.65
C PHE A 183 12.02 6.39 -6.98
N LEU A 184 11.97 5.13 -7.41
CA LEU A 184 11.23 4.75 -8.61
C LEU A 184 9.72 4.95 -8.41
N LYS A 185 9.06 5.42 -9.45
CA LYS A 185 7.59 5.57 -9.47
C LYS A 185 6.93 4.23 -9.74
N ARG A 186 5.76 4.03 -9.15
CA ARG A 186 4.87 2.92 -9.48
C ARG A 186 4.19 3.15 -10.82
N SER A 187 3.73 2.05 -11.42
CA SER A 187 2.96 2.13 -12.66
C SER A 187 1.54 2.60 -12.38
N SER A 188 0.99 3.48 -13.23
CA SER A 188 -0.41 3.87 -13.16
C SER A 188 -1.38 2.69 -13.38
N SER A 189 -0.88 1.57 -13.92
CA SER A 189 -1.64 0.33 -14.07
C SER A 189 -1.75 -0.50 -12.78
N SER A 190 -0.84 -0.31 -11.82
CA SER A 190 -0.71 -1.16 -10.63
C SER A 190 -1.23 -0.51 -9.35
N VAL A 191 -1.33 0.81 -9.38
CA VAL A 191 -1.82 1.61 -8.26
C VAL A 191 -2.95 2.54 -8.73
N ASP A 192 -3.83 3.00 -7.83
CA ASP A 192 -5.00 3.82 -8.16
C ASP A 192 -5.09 5.04 -7.22
N SER A 193 -5.13 6.25 -7.77
CA SER A 193 -5.31 7.49 -7.00
C SER A 193 -6.71 7.69 -6.48
N ARG A 194 -7.72 7.09 -7.11
CA ARG A 194 -9.13 7.28 -6.75
C ARG A 194 -9.56 8.75 -6.56
N GLY A 195 -8.84 9.71 -7.14
CA GLY A 195 -9.06 11.17 -6.98
C GLY A 195 -8.35 11.83 -5.77
N PHE A 196 -7.61 11.05 -4.98
CA PHE A 196 -6.53 11.39 -4.06
C PHE A 196 -5.59 12.54 -4.47
N VAL A 197 -5.65 13.72 -3.83
CA VAL A 197 -4.62 14.76 -3.99
C VAL A 197 -3.28 14.30 -3.39
N TYR A 198 -2.17 14.88 -3.88
CA TYR A 198 -0.83 14.62 -3.33
C TYR A 198 -0.67 15.18 -1.93
N ASP A 199 -0.17 14.35 -1.01
CA ASP A 199 -0.05 14.70 0.40
C ASP A 199 1.41 14.73 0.85
N TYR A 200 2.00 15.91 0.84
CA TYR A 200 3.36 16.17 1.34
C TYR A 200 3.56 15.80 2.82
N LYS A 201 2.46 15.67 3.57
CA LYS A 201 2.41 15.37 5.00
C LYS A 201 1.91 13.97 5.32
N SER A 202 1.64 13.15 4.32
CA SER A 202 1.29 11.75 4.51
C SER A 202 2.35 11.09 5.39
N VAL A 203 1.91 10.25 6.32
CA VAL A 203 2.84 9.40 7.09
C VAL A 203 3.60 8.43 6.17
N MET A 204 3.05 8.15 4.98
CA MET A 204 3.65 7.33 3.94
C MET A 204 4.58 8.12 3.00
N HIS A 205 4.85 9.40 3.26
CA HIS A 205 5.80 10.18 2.47
C HIS A 205 7.19 10.16 3.11
N TYR A 206 8.22 9.83 2.34
CA TYR A 206 9.61 10.00 2.80
C TYR A 206 9.91 11.42 3.28
N TYR A 207 10.76 11.54 4.29
CA TYR A 207 11.34 12.82 4.67
C TYR A 207 12.25 13.39 3.56
N ALA A 208 12.40 14.72 3.53
CA ALA A 208 13.13 15.44 2.47
C ALA A 208 14.58 14.97 2.25
N LYS A 209 15.22 14.35 3.26
CA LYS A 209 16.63 13.90 3.22
C LYS A 209 16.78 12.37 3.21
N ALA A 210 15.72 11.63 2.92
CA ALA A 210 15.76 10.17 2.86
C ALA A 210 16.89 9.69 1.93
N PHE A 211 17.69 8.72 2.40
CA PHE A 211 18.85 8.18 1.65
C PHE A 211 19.86 9.22 1.14
N SER A 212 19.99 10.37 1.81
CA SER A 212 20.98 11.39 1.44
C SER A 212 22.41 10.93 1.75
N LYS A 213 23.36 11.19 0.84
CA LYS A 213 24.80 10.93 1.07
C LYS A 213 25.57 12.13 1.59
N ASN A 214 24.97 13.32 1.56
CA ASN A 214 25.64 14.58 1.87
C ASN A 214 24.84 15.49 2.81
N GLY A 215 23.76 14.97 3.42
CA GLY A 215 22.89 15.70 4.34
C GLY A 215 22.00 16.76 3.69
N LYS A 216 22.04 16.89 2.36
CA LYS A 216 21.16 17.76 1.56
C LYS A 216 19.88 17.01 1.16
N PRO A 217 18.79 17.73 0.84
CA PRO A 217 17.54 17.09 0.41
C PRO A 217 17.73 16.21 -0.82
N THR A 218 17.11 15.03 -0.81
CA THR A 218 16.92 14.15 -1.96
C THR A 218 15.54 14.35 -2.59
N ILE A 219 14.60 14.95 -1.85
CA ILE A 219 13.27 15.32 -2.32
C ILE A 219 13.01 16.79 -2.01
N GLU A 220 12.53 17.53 -3.01
CA GLU A 220 12.12 18.94 -2.88
C GLU A 220 10.70 19.13 -3.38
N SER A 221 9.90 19.96 -2.71
CA SER A 221 8.56 20.32 -3.18
C SER A 221 8.64 21.31 -4.33
N LEU A 222 7.84 21.09 -5.37
CA LEU A 222 7.61 22.07 -6.44
C LEU A 222 6.60 23.14 -6.04
N THR A 223 5.80 22.90 -4.99
CA THR A 223 4.81 23.85 -4.48
C THR A 223 5.47 24.79 -3.46
N PRO A 224 5.47 26.12 -3.70
CA PRO A 224 6.09 27.08 -2.78
C PRO A 224 5.48 27.04 -1.37
N GLY A 225 6.34 26.92 -0.35
CA GLY A 225 5.92 26.91 1.05
C GLY A 225 5.52 25.54 1.60
N GLU A 226 5.36 24.54 0.73
CA GLU A 226 5.08 23.17 1.17
C GLU A 226 6.33 22.49 1.73
N THR A 227 6.15 21.76 2.82
CA THR A 227 7.23 21.04 3.50
C THR A 227 6.98 19.54 3.45
N ILE A 228 8.04 18.77 3.20
CA ILE A 228 7.96 17.32 3.04
C ILE A 228 8.16 16.60 4.38
N GLY A 229 7.34 15.58 4.62
CA GLY A 229 7.43 14.67 5.76
C GLY A 229 6.31 14.91 6.77
N GLY A 230 5.60 13.84 7.09
CA GLY A 230 4.57 13.75 8.11
C GLY A 230 5.08 13.17 9.44
N ASP A 231 4.37 13.45 10.52
CA ASP A 231 4.59 12.91 11.88
C ASP A 231 3.35 12.18 12.43
N ARG A 232 2.34 11.97 11.58
CA ARG A 232 1.04 11.35 11.90
C ARG A 232 0.30 10.99 10.62
N MET A 233 -0.65 10.05 10.70
CA MET A 233 -1.61 9.84 9.62
C MET A 233 -2.41 11.11 9.35
N THR A 234 -2.47 11.51 8.09
CA THR A 234 -3.33 12.62 7.66
C THR A 234 -4.76 12.13 7.41
N SER A 235 -5.69 13.07 7.22
CA SER A 235 -7.03 12.72 6.76
C SER A 235 -7.01 12.04 5.39
N ASN A 236 -5.99 12.30 4.56
CA ASN A 236 -5.85 11.66 3.25
C ASN A 236 -5.40 10.20 3.40
N ASP A 237 -4.47 9.90 4.31
CA ASP A 237 -4.06 8.53 4.63
C ASP A 237 -5.26 7.69 5.08
N ILE A 238 -6.06 8.24 6.00
CA ILE A 238 -7.26 7.59 6.54
C ILE A 238 -8.31 7.36 5.44
N ALA A 239 -8.61 8.39 4.65
CA ALA A 239 -9.63 8.30 3.60
C ALA A 239 -9.24 7.29 2.51
N GLN A 240 -7.96 7.19 2.18
CA GLN A 240 -7.44 6.19 1.25
C GLN A 240 -7.69 4.76 1.75
N VAL A 241 -7.40 4.46 3.02
CA VAL A 241 -7.67 3.13 3.61
C VAL A 241 -9.17 2.84 3.62
N ILE A 242 -9.99 3.80 4.06
CA ILE A 242 -11.45 3.64 4.08
C ILE A 242 -11.99 3.33 2.68
N ALA A 243 -11.56 4.10 1.68
CA ALA A 243 -11.97 3.88 0.31
C ALA A 243 -11.55 2.47 -0.15
N LEU A 244 -10.28 2.09 0.09
CA LEU A 244 -9.71 0.81 -0.32
C LEU A 244 -10.52 -0.39 0.21
N TYR A 245 -10.97 -0.34 1.46
CA TYR A 245 -11.65 -1.46 2.13
C TYR A 245 -13.19 -1.40 2.13
N ARG A 246 -13.82 -0.26 1.83
CA ARG A 246 -15.29 -0.20 1.66
C ARG A 246 -15.73 -0.76 0.30
N ASP A 247 -14.93 -0.53 -0.73
CA ASP A 247 -15.15 -1.10 -2.06
C ASP A 247 -15.07 -2.62 -2.07
N THR A 248 -14.31 -3.21 -1.14
CA THR A 248 -14.18 -4.67 -1.07
C THR A 248 -15.45 -5.35 -0.58
N ARG A 249 -16.15 -4.73 0.37
CA ARG A 249 -17.40 -5.24 0.95
C ARG A 249 -18.63 -5.00 0.08
N ALA A 250 -18.65 -3.94 -0.73
CA ALA A 250 -19.80 -3.61 -1.59
C ALA A 250 -20.11 -4.68 -2.65
N THR A 251 -19.12 -5.45 -3.08
CA THR A 251 -19.29 -6.50 -4.11
C THR A 251 -19.77 -7.85 -3.58
N GLU A 252 -19.87 -8.03 -2.26
CA GLU A 252 -20.34 -9.29 -1.66
C GLU A 252 -21.84 -9.30 -1.35
N THR A 253 -22.59 -8.24 -1.67
CA THR A 253 -24.06 -8.33 -1.62
C THR A 253 -24.50 -9.30 -2.71
N PRO A 254 -25.07 -10.49 -2.41
CA PRO A 254 -25.60 -11.35 -3.43
C PRO A 254 -26.73 -10.58 -4.09
N THR A 255 -26.60 -10.30 -5.38
CA THR A 255 -27.75 -9.92 -6.19
C THR A 255 -28.67 -11.13 -6.17
N GLY A 256 -29.59 -11.15 -5.21
CA GLY A 256 -30.72 -12.04 -5.20
C GLY A 256 -31.46 -11.82 -6.50
N VAL A 257 -31.24 -12.71 -7.45
CA VAL A 257 -32.06 -12.82 -8.66
C VAL A 257 -33.50 -12.94 -8.16
N PRO A 258 -34.40 -12.00 -8.48
CA PRO A 258 -35.81 -12.21 -8.21
C PRO A 258 -36.22 -13.38 -9.09
N THR A 259 -36.51 -14.53 -8.46
CA THR A 259 -37.17 -15.65 -9.12
C THR A 259 -38.62 -15.26 -9.38
N GLY A 260 -38.81 -14.44 -10.42
CA GLY A 260 -40.10 -14.18 -11.03
C GLY A 260 -40.49 -15.38 -11.89
N THR A 261 -41.33 -16.25 -11.34
CA THR A 261 -42.03 -17.30 -12.10
C THR A 261 -42.89 -16.67 -13.19
N PRO A 262 -42.73 -17.00 -14.48
CA PRO A 262 -43.68 -16.59 -15.50
C PRO A 262 -44.87 -17.56 -15.47
N THR A 263 -45.95 -17.14 -14.82
CA THR A 263 -47.24 -17.83 -14.87
C THR A 263 -47.96 -17.49 -16.18
N GLY A 264 -48.28 -18.52 -16.97
CA GLY A 264 -49.45 -18.52 -17.85
C GLY A 264 -49.22 -18.16 -19.32
N ALA A 265 -49.07 -19.19 -20.16
CA ALA A 265 -49.32 -19.11 -21.60
C ALA A 265 -50.83 -19.01 -21.89
N PRO A 266 -51.29 -18.26 -22.91
CA PRO A 266 -52.67 -18.32 -23.37
C PRO A 266 -52.87 -19.51 -24.32
N THR A 267 -53.82 -20.37 -24.00
CA THR A 267 -54.30 -21.46 -24.86
C THR A 267 -55.20 -20.90 -25.96
N GLY A 268 -54.71 -20.92 -27.20
CA GLY A 268 -55.53 -20.69 -28.39
C GLY A 268 -56.42 -21.90 -28.69
N THR A 269 -57.70 -21.65 -28.97
CA THR A 269 -58.66 -22.66 -29.47
C THR A 269 -58.78 -22.50 -30.99
N PRO A 270 -59.00 -23.59 -31.77
CA PRO A 270 -58.79 -23.58 -33.21
C PRO A 270 -60.02 -23.10 -34.00
N ILE A 271 -59.74 -22.36 -35.08
CA ILE A 271 -60.69 -21.97 -36.12
C ILE A 271 -61.03 -23.22 -36.95
N THR A 272 -62.32 -23.49 -37.12
CA THR A 272 -62.85 -24.35 -38.19
C THR A 272 -63.65 -23.47 -39.15
N VAL A 273 -63.40 -23.65 -40.44
CA VAL A 273 -63.96 -22.92 -41.61
C VAL A 273 -64.89 -23.91 -42.33
N PRO A 274 -66.01 -23.48 -42.92
CA PRO A 274 -66.01 -22.84 -44.26
C PRO A 274 -66.36 -21.35 -44.27
#